data_AF-K1Y0C2-F1
#
_entry.id   AF-K1Y0C2-F1
#
_cell.length_a   1.000
_cell.length_b   1.000
_cell.length_c   1.000
_cell.angle_alpha   90.00
_cell.angle_beta   90.00
_cell.angle_gamma   90.00
#
_symmetry.space_group_name_H-M   'P 1'
#
loop_
_entity.id
_entity.type
_entity.pdbx_description
1 polymer ?
#
loop_
_entity_poly.entity_id
_entity_poly.type
_entity_poly.pdbx_seq_one_letter_code
_entity_poly.pdbx_strand_id
1 'polypeptide(L)' 'MQHKVIDTKEVVVRFTGDSGDGMQLTGTLFADASAIFGNDISTFPDFPAEIRAPQGTVSGVSGFQVNIGSG' A
#
# COMPACT_ATOMS: atom_id res chain seq x y z
N MET A 1 -9.85 26.53 0.34
CA MET A 1 -9.14 25.86 1.47
C MET A 1 -7.67 25.85 1.13
N GLN A 2 -6.80 26.42 1.96
CA GLN A 2 -5.35 26.29 1.76
C GLN A 2 -4.92 24.90 2.25
N HIS A 3 -4.36 24.09 1.36
CA HIS A 3 -3.80 22.79 1.72
C HIS A 3 -2.38 23.01 2.24
N LYS A 4 -2.08 22.43 3.40
CA LYS A 4 -0.73 22.43 3.95
C LYS A 4 0.14 21.50 3.10
N VAL A 5 1.12 22.06 2.41
CA VAL A 5 2.14 21.30 1.68
C VAL A 5 3.26 20.96 2.66
N ILE A 6 3.73 19.71 2.63
CA ILE A 6 4.87 19.23 3.41
C ILE A 6 5.89 18.71 2.41
N ASP A 7 7.03 19.40 2.30
CA ASP A 7 8.15 18.93 1.49
C ASP A 7 8.90 17.83 2.26
N THR A 8 8.99 16.64 1.67
CA THR A 8 9.71 15.49 2.24
C THR A 8 10.43 14.73 1.13
N LYS A 9 11.56 14.11 1.48
CA LYS A 9 12.35 13.26 0.57
C LYS A 9 11.89 11.81 0.55
N GLU A 10 11.22 11.40 1.62
CA GLU A 10 10.76 10.02 1.81
C GLU A 10 9.31 10.03 2.30
N VAL A 11 8.53 9.11 1.76
CA VAL A 11 7.12 8.91 2.13
C VAL A 11 6.85 7.42 2.24
N VAL A 12 6.11 7.03 3.28
CA VAL A 12 5.58 5.68 3.41
C VAL A 12 4.07 5.73 3.27
N VAL A 13 3.54 4.96 2.31
CA VAL A 13 2.11 4.79 2.09
C VAL A 13 1.74 3.35 2.40
N ARG A 14 0.74 3.14 3.25
CA ARG A 14 0.21 1.81 3.55
C ARG A 14 -1.26 1.72 3.14
N PHE A 15 -1.54 0.82 2.20
CA PHE A 15 -2.88 0.41 1.84
C PHE A 15 -3.31 -0.72 2.78
N THR A 16 -4.51 -0.61 3.36
CA THR A 16 -5.09 -1.61 4.25
C THR A 16 -6.57 -1.78 3.93
N GLY A 17 -7.05 -3.02 3.94
CA GLY A 17 -8.44 -3.33 3.63
C GLY A 17 -8.72 -4.82 3.83
N ASP A 18 -9.96 -5.23 3.60
CA ASP A 18 -10.35 -6.61 3.80
C ASP A 18 -9.70 -7.51 2.74
N SER A 19 -9.46 -8.76 3.11
CA SER A 19 -8.91 -9.80 2.26
C SER A 19 -9.85 -10.03 1.08
N GLY A 20 -9.38 -9.67 -0.11
CA GLY A 20 -10.18 -9.73 -1.34
C GLY A 20 -10.53 -8.36 -1.92
N ASP A 21 -10.35 -7.27 -1.18
CA ASP A 21 -10.59 -5.90 -1.66
C ASP A 21 -9.49 -5.38 -2.60
N GLY A 22 -8.44 -6.18 -2.82
CA GLY A 22 -7.41 -5.89 -3.81
C GLY A 22 -6.29 -4.97 -3.31
N MET A 23 -5.98 -4.96 -2.00
CA MET A 23 -4.86 -4.14 -1.46
C MET A 23 -3.52 -4.44 -2.14
N GLN A 24 -3.31 -5.68 -2.53
CA GLN A 24 -2.13 -6.11 -3.29
C GLN A 24 -2.10 -5.49 -4.68
N LEU A 25 -3.22 -5.57 -5.42
CA LEU A 25 -3.33 -4.99 -6.75
C LEU A 25 -3.17 -3.46 -6.71
N THR A 26 -3.88 -2.79 -5.80
CA THR A 26 -3.81 -1.34 -5.62
C THR A 26 -2.37 -0.91 -5.28
N GLY A 27 -1.75 -1.61 -4.32
CA GLY A 27 -0.38 -1.34 -3.91
C GLY A 27 0.65 -1.53 -5.03
N THR A 28 0.54 -2.62 -5.79
CA THR A 28 1.40 -2.87 -6.95
C THR A 28 1.23 -1.79 -8.01
N LEU A 29 0.00 -1.46 -8.41
CA LEU A 29 -0.25 -0.42 -9.42
C LEU A 29 0.28 0.96 -8.98
N PHE A 30 0.17 1.27 -7.69
CA PHE A 30 0.70 2.51 -7.14
C PHE A 30 2.24 2.53 -7.12
N ALA A 31 2.88 1.41 -6.76
CA ALA A 31 4.33 1.27 -6.80
C ALA A 31 4.85 1.38 -8.23
N ASP A 32 4.23 0.66 -9.18
CA ASP A 32 4.59 0.69 -10.61
C ASP A 32 4.47 2.11 -11.18
N ALA A 33 3.37 2.80 -10.88
CA ALA A 33 3.20 4.20 -11.28
C ALA A 33 4.31 5.08 -10.68
N SER A 34 4.60 4.92 -9.40
CA SER A 34 5.65 5.69 -8.70
C SER A 34 7.04 5.45 -9.32
N ALA A 35 7.35 4.21 -9.70
CA ALA A 35 8.59 3.87 -10.40
C ALA A 35 8.65 4.44 -11.82
N ILE A 36 7.53 4.45 -12.57
CA ILE A 36 7.45 5.09 -13.89
C ILE A 36 7.73 6.60 -13.79
N PHE A 37 7.35 7.24 -12.68
CA PHE A 37 7.69 8.64 -12.40
C PHE A 37 9.15 8.85 -11.93
N GLY A 38 9.95 7.79 -11.85
CA GLY A 38 11.38 7.86 -11.52
C GLY A 38 11.69 7.90 -10.03
N ASN A 39 10.74 7.53 -9.15
CA ASN A 39 11.00 7.44 -7.72
C ASN A 39 11.70 6.13 -7.37
N ASP A 40 12.53 6.16 -6.33
CA ASP A 40 13.02 4.95 -5.69
C ASP A 40 11.90 4.32 -4.88
N ILE A 41 11.70 3.02 -5.06
CA ILE A 41 10.60 2.30 -4.41
C ILE A 41 11.08 1.06 -3.67
N SER A 42 10.43 0.79 -2.54
CA SER A 42 10.51 -0.48 -1.84
C SER A 42 9.13 -0.90 -1.38
N THR A 43 8.76 -2.15 -1.64
CA THR A 43 7.40 -2.67 -1.40
C THR A 43 7.40 -3.76 -0.37
N PHE A 44 6.41 -3.74 0.53
CA PHE A 44 6.22 -4.70 1.60
C PHE A 44 4.76 -5.18 1.57
N PRO A 45 4.45 -6.24 0.79
CA PRO A 45 3.13 -6.84 0.81
C PRO A 45 2.90 -7.60 2.12
N ASP A 46 1.70 -7.45 2.69
CA ASP A 46 1.25 -8.13 3.89
C ASP A 46 0.01 -8.97 3.57
N PHE A 47 0.22 -10.29 3.50
CA PHE A 47 -0.83 -11.24 3.18
C PHE A 47 -1.40 -11.84 4.48
N PRO A 48 -2.73 -11.92 4.62
CA PRO A 48 -3.35 -12.60 5.75
C PRO A 48 -2.89 -14.07 5.79
N ALA A 49 -2.75 -14.63 7.00
CA ALA A 49 -2.41 -16.03 7.18
C ALA A 49 -3.53 -17.00 6.73
N GLU A 50 -4.71 -16.48 6.39
CA GLU A 50 -5.91 -17.24 6.07
C GLU A 50 -6.27 -17.10 4.59
N ILE A 51 -6.42 -18.23 3.89
CA ILE A 51 -6.77 -18.28 2.46
C ILE A 51 -8.16 -17.63 2.19
N ARG A 52 -9.09 -17.72 3.15
CA ARG A 52 -10.39 -17.03 3.17
C ARG A 52 -10.96 -17.12 4.59
N ALA A 53 -11.08 -15.99 5.28
CA ALA A 53 -11.72 -15.97 6.57
C ALA A 53 -13.24 -16.21 6.42
N PRO A 54 -13.90 -16.96 7.33
CA PRO A 54 -15.34 -17.20 7.29
C PRO A 54 -16.14 -15.88 7.29
N GLN A 55 -17.30 -15.86 6.65
CA GLN A 55 -18.17 -14.67 6.67
C GLN A 55 -18.50 -14.29 8.12
N GLY A 56 -18.06 -13.10 8.54
CA GLY A 56 -18.30 -12.58 9.90
C GLY A 56 -17.15 -12.72 10.91
N THR A 57 -15.94 -13.12 10.51
CA THR A 57 -14.77 -13.14 11.40
C THR A 57 -13.92 -11.87 11.29
N VAL A 58 -13.30 -11.46 12.40
CA VAL A 58 -12.41 -10.28 12.50
C VAL A 58 -11.09 -10.49 11.73
N SER A 59 -10.73 -11.74 11.46
CA SER A 59 -9.55 -12.10 10.69
C SER A 59 -9.85 -12.01 9.20
N GLY A 60 -8.88 -11.54 8.40
CA GLY A 60 -9.08 -11.20 7.00
C GLY A 60 -8.75 -9.75 6.62
N VAL A 61 -7.72 -9.14 7.24
CA VAL A 61 -7.18 -7.85 6.77
C VAL A 61 -5.91 -8.12 5.96
N SER A 62 -5.80 -7.44 4.83
CA SER A 62 -4.60 -7.45 3.98
C SER A 62 -3.98 -6.05 3.93
N GLY A 63 -2.68 -6.00 3.67
CA GLY A 63 -1.95 -4.75 3.59
C GLY A 63 -0.94 -4.73 2.45
N PHE A 64 -0.61 -3.53 1.99
CA PHE A 64 0.52 -3.30 1.10
C PHE A 64 1.17 -1.98 1.46
N GLN A 65 2.46 -2.00 1.79
CA GLN A 65 3.21 -0.79 2.07
C GLN A 65 4.18 -0.48 0.93
N VAL A 66 4.22 0.79 0.54
CA VAL A 66 5.17 1.35 -0.41
C VAL A 66 5.96 2.43 0.29
N ASN A 67 7.27 2.27 0.27
CA ASN A 67 8.21 3.32 0.64
C ASN A 67 8.65 3.98 -0.66
N ILE A 68 8.50 5.30 -0.73
CA ILE A 68 8.88 6.13 -1.87
C ILE A 68 9.98 7.07 -1.41
N GLY A 69 11.10 7.07 -2.12
CA GLY A 69 12.21 8.00 -1.94
C GLY A 69 12.49 8.80 -3.21
N SER A 70 13.11 9.95 -3.03
CA SER A 70 13.77 10.69 -4.11
C SER A 70 15.29 10.47 -4.01
N GLY A 71 15.83 9.56 -4.84
CA GLY A 71 17.27 9.36 -5.01
C GLY A 71 17.99 10.58 -5.58
#